data_AF-A0AAJ6E3S5-F1
#
_entry.id   AF-A0AAJ6E3S5-F1
#
_cell.length_a   1.000
_cell.length_b   1.000
_cell.length_c   1.000
_cell.angle_alpha   90.00
_cell.angle_beta   90.00
_cell.angle_gamma   90.00
#
_symmetry.space_group_name_H-M   'P 1'
#
loop_
_entity.id
_entity.type
_entity.pdbx_description
1 polymer ?
#
loop_
_entity_poly.entity_id
_entity_poly.type
_entity_poly.pdbx_seq_one_letter_code
_entity_poly.pdbx_strand_id
1 'polypeptide(L)'
;MSRRCELTAKGPQVGHKVSHSNIKTKRRFLPNLCNVTFISEALGRNVRLRVSSNAIKSVDHNGGLDAFLLKANAGNLSPRALELKRQIQKKVGGEPAKQAS
;
A
#
# COMPACT_ATOMS: atom_id res chain seq x y z
N MET A 1 -0.99 -17.40 -3.63
CA MET A 1 -1.07 -15.93 -3.44
C MET A 1 -0.88 -15.57 -1.97
N SER A 2 0.15 -14.80 -1.62
CA SER A 2 0.33 -14.26 -0.26
C SER A 2 -0.70 -13.17 0.02
N ARG A 3 -1.51 -13.30 1.08
CA ARG A 3 -2.44 -12.27 1.56
C ARG A 3 -1.68 -11.13 2.26
N ARG A 4 -0.86 -10.40 1.51
CA ARG A 4 -0.10 -9.23 1.97
C ARG A 4 -0.59 -7.96 1.29
N CYS A 5 -0.57 -6.85 2.04
CA CYS A 5 -0.84 -5.52 1.50
C CYS A 5 0.33 -5.05 0.62
N GLU A 6 0.02 -4.46 -0.53
CA GLU A 6 1.03 -3.99 -1.49
C GLU A 6 1.78 -2.72 -1.05
N LEU A 7 1.18 -1.92 -0.15
CA LEU A 7 1.70 -0.62 0.29
C LEU A 7 2.38 -0.64 1.67
N THR A 8 1.99 -1.55 2.55
CA THR A 8 2.41 -1.55 3.97
C THR A 8 2.95 -2.89 4.46
N ALA A 9 3.15 -3.85 3.56
CA ALA A 9 3.58 -5.22 3.85
C ALA A 9 2.76 -6.01 4.90
N LYS A 10 1.62 -5.47 5.38
CA LYS A 10 0.75 -6.13 6.36
C LYS A 10 0.35 -7.51 5.87
N GLY A 11 0.74 -8.54 6.62
CA GLY A 11 0.51 -9.93 6.28
C GLY A 11 -0.34 -10.67 7.31
N PRO A 12 -0.62 -11.96 7.06
CA PRO A 12 -1.31 -12.82 8.01
C PRO A 12 -0.44 -13.04 9.25
N GLN A 13 -1.05 -12.96 10.42
CA GLN A 13 -0.40 -13.31 11.68
C GLN A 13 -1.00 -14.62 12.21
N VAL A 14 -0.17 -15.45 12.85
CA VAL A 14 -0.62 -16.65 13.54
C VAL A 14 -0.65 -16.36 15.03
N GLY A 15 -1.69 -16.82 15.72
CA GLY A 15 -1.75 -16.76 17.17
C GLY A 15 -2.79 -17.73 17.72
N HIS A 16 -3.28 -17.46 18.92
CA HIS A 16 -4.24 -18.32 19.60
C HIS A 16 -5.53 -17.57 19.92
N LYS A 17 -6.66 -18.28 19.86
CA LYS A 17 -7.88 -17.92 20.59
C LYS A 17 -7.77 -18.57 21.97
N VAL A 18 -7.82 -17.75 23.02
CA VAL A 18 -7.72 -18.17 24.42
C VAL A 18 -9.13 -18.14 25.02
N SER A 19 -9.58 -19.25 25.61
CA SER A 19 -10.85 -19.29 26.35
C SER A 19 -10.69 -18.74 27.77
N HIS A 20 -11.80 -18.56 28.49
CA HIS A 20 -11.77 -18.17 29.90
C HIS A 20 -10.95 -19.15 30.76
N SER A 21 -11.02 -20.46 30.44
CA SER A 21 -10.21 -21.52 31.06
C SER A 21 -8.79 -21.63 30.47
N ASN A 22 -8.30 -20.62 29.76
CA ASN A 22 -6.97 -20.58 29.12
C ASN A 22 -6.68 -21.69 28.09
N ILE A 23 -7.70 -22.31 27.51
CA ILE A 23 -7.51 -23.29 26.42
C ILE A 23 -7.13 -22.53 25.16
N LYS A 24 -5.92 -22.80 24.64
CA LYS A 24 -5.34 -22.11 23.47
C LYS A 24 -5.61 -22.91 22.20
N THR A 25 -6.42 -22.36 21.31
CA THR A 25 -6.67 -22.92 19.97
C THR A 25 -5.97 -22.10 18.90
N LYS A 26 -5.26 -22.73 17.95
CA LYS A 26 -4.54 -22.01 16.89
C LYS A 26 -5.53 -21.29 15.96
N ARG A 27 -5.25 -20.03 15.65
CA ARG A 27 -6.04 -19.21 14.70
C ARG A 27 -5.10 -18.35 13.84
N ARG A 28 -5.55 -18.05 12.62
CA ARG A 28 -4.91 -17.06 11.74
C ARG A 28 -5.68 -15.74 11.79
N PHE A 29 -4.95 -14.64 11.92
CA PHE A 29 -5.43 -13.27 11.79
C PHE A 29 -5.12 -12.79 10.38
N LEU A 30 -6.16 -12.47 9.62
CA LEU A 30 -6.04 -12.07 8.23
C LEU A 30 -6.22 -10.55 8.13
N PRO A 31 -5.39 -9.84 7.35
CA PRO A 31 -5.66 -8.45 7.03
C PRO A 31 -6.92 -8.34 6.15
N ASN A 32 -7.73 -7.30 6.39
CA ASN A 32 -8.83 -6.96 5.49
C ASN A 32 -8.24 -6.34 4.21
N LEU A 33 -8.12 -7.14 3.15
CA LEU A 33 -7.57 -6.73 1.87
C LEU A 33 -8.70 -6.37 0.90
N CYS A 34 -8.66 -5.15 0.39
CA CYS A 34 -9.60 -4.62 -0.59
C CYS A 34 -8.87 -4.36 -1.92
N ASN A 35 -9.56 -4.58 -3.03
CA ASN A 35 -9.07 -4.19 -4.35
C ASN A 35 -9.52 -2.75 -4.60
N VAL A 36 -8.59 -1.80 -4.59
CA VAL A 36 -8.89 -0.37 -4.74
C VAL A 36 -8.11 0.19 -5.90
N THR A 37 -8.74 1.10 -6.63
CA THR A 37 -8.10 1.87 -7.71
C THR A 37 -7.74 3.24 -7.16
N PHE A 38 -6.45 3.56 -7.21
CA PHE A 38 -5.94 4.89 -6.89
C PHE A 38 -5.65 5.65 -8.18
N ILE A 39 -5.83 6.96 -8.14
CA ILE A 39 -5.46 7.86 -9.22
C ILE A 39 -4.07 8.40 -8.88
N SER A 40 -3.12 8.26 -9.80
CA SER A 40 -1.79 8.87 -9.70
C SER A 40 -1.75 10.09 -10.59
N GLU A 41 -1.54 11.26 -9.99
CA GLU A 41 -1.48 12.55 -10.69
C GLU A 41 -0.14 12.69 -11.42
N ALA A 42 0.96 12.25 -10.79
CA ALA A 42 2.30 12.30 -11.38
C ALA A 42 2.44 11.40 -12.63
N LEU A 43 1.64 10.34 -12.71
CA LEU A 43 1.66 9.41 -13.85
C LEU A 43 0.42 9.55 -14.76
N GLY A 44 -0.58 10.35 -14.38
CA GLY A 44 -1.84 10.51 -15.11
C GLY A 44 -2.61 9.22 -15.35
N ARG A 45 -2.49 8.21 -14.46
CA ARG A 45 -3.08 6.88 -14.68
C ARG A 45 -3.70 6.28 -13.43
N ASN A 46 -4.66 5.39 -13.67
CA ASN A 46 -5.32 4.61 -12.63
C ASN A 46 -4.51 3.36 -12.28
N VAL A 47 -4.19 3.19 -11.00
CA VAL A 47 -3.44 2.05 -10.48
C VAL A 47 -4.33 1.22 -9.57
N ARG A 48 -4.60 -0.01 -9.98
CA ARG A 48 -5.33 -0.98 -9.16
C ARG A 48 -4.37 -1.78 -8.28
N LEU A 49 -4.54 -1.66 -6.96
CA LEU A 49 -3.69 -2.31 -5.95
C LEU A 49 -4.54 -3.11 -4.95
N ARG A 50 -3.93 -4.13 -4.37
CA ARG A 50 -4.50 -4.89 -3.24
C ARG A 50 -4.01 -4.31 -1.92
N VAL A 51 -4.90 -3.62 -1.22
CA VAL A 51 -4.52 -2.75 -0.12
C VAL A 51 -5.34 -3.06 1.12
N SER A 52 -4.70 -3.00 2.29
CA SER A 52 -5.41 -3.13 3.57
C SER A 52 -6.22 -1.88 3.89
N SER A 53 -7.34 -1.99 4.59
CA SER A 53 -8.17 -0.81 4.96
C SER A 53 -7.39 0.27 5.71
N ASN A 54 -6.40 -0.10 6.54
CA ASN A 54 -5.54 0.88 7.21
C ASN A 54 -4.62 1.63 6.25
N ALA A 55 -4.17 0.97 5.18
CA ALA A 55 -3.31 1.61 4.20
C ALA A 55 -4.10 2.59 3.32
N ILE A 56 -5.39 2.35 3.06
CA ILE A 56 -6.28 3.33 2.42
C ILE A 56 -6.30 4.62 3.27
N LYS A 57 -6.60 4.50 4.57
CA LYS A 57 -6.59 5.65 5.48
C LYS A 57 -5.26 6.40 5.50
N SER A 58 -4.13 5.68 5.44
CA SER A 58 -2.81 6.30 5.40
C SER A 58 -2.51 7.03 4.09
N VAL A 59 -3.04 6.54 2.96
CA VAL A 59 -2.93 7.21 1.66
C VAL A 59 -3.73 8.50 1.67
N ASP A 60 -4.96 8.46 2.19
CA ASP A 60 -5.83 9.65 2.28
C ASP A 60 -5.22 10.71 3.21
N HIS A 61 -4.71 10.29 4.37
CA HIS A 61 -4.02 11.18 5.32
C HIS A 61 -2.78 11.85 4.71
N ASN A 62 -2.08 11.18 3.81
CA ASN A 62 -0.90 11.73 3.14
C ASN A 62 -1.23 12.56 1.89
N GLY A 63 -2.52 12.74 1.57
CA GLY A 63 -2.95 13.56 0.43
C GLY A 63 -2.81 12.87 -0.93
N GLY A 64 -2.85 11.53 -0.98
CA GLY A 64 -2.87 10.76 -2.23
C GLY A 64 -1.77 9.72 -2.37
N LEU A 65 -1.86 8.93 -3.45
CA LEU A 65 -0.96 7.80 -3.69
C LEU A 65 0.49 8.26 -3.88
N ASP A 66 0.70 9.33 -4.66
CA ASP A 66 2.04 9.76 -5.05
C ASP A 66 2.83 10.30 -3.86
N ALA A 67 2.20 11.14 -3.04
CA ALA A 67 2.77 11.65 -1.80
C ALA A 67 3.08 10.52 -0.80
N PHE A 68 2.19 9.54 -0.69
CA PHE A 68 2.42 8.35 0.14
C PHE A 68 3.65 7.55 -0.35
N LEU A 69 3.76 7.31 -1.66
CA LEU A 69 4.86 6.51 -2.23
C LEU A 69 6.22 7.21 -2.14
N LEU A 70 6.25 8.55 -2.24
CA LEU A 70 7.48 9.32 -2.04
C LEU A 70 8.00 9.18 -0.60
N LYS A 71 7.10 9.26 0.39
CA LYS A 71 7.43 9.14 1.82
C LYS A 71 7.68 7.69 2.28
N ALA A 72 7.07 6.71 1.64
CA ALA A 72 7.11 5.32 2.09
C ALA A 72 8.51 4.68 1.98
N ASN A 73 8.88 3.86 2.96
CA ASN A 73 10.12 3.09 2.94
C ASN A 73 10.07 1.93 1.93
N ALA A 74 11.17 1.70 1.21
CA ALA A 74 11.24 0.67 0.17
C ALA A 74 11.01 -0.76 0.71
N GLY A 75 11.44 -1.05 1.95
CA GLY A 75 11.27 -2.38 2.55
C GLY A 75 9.82 -2.80 2.81
N ASN A 76 8.88 -1.84 2.86
CA ASN A 76 7.47 -2.11 3.15
C ASN A 76 6.60 -2.23 1.89
N LEU A 77 7.17 -1.92 0.73
CA LEU A 77 6.46 -1.90 -0.55
C LEU A 77 6.59 -3.25 -1.27
N SER A 78 5.53 -3.65 -1.95
CA SER A 78 5.59 -4.78 -2.89
C SER A 78 6.47 -4.45 -4.10
N PRO A 79 6.97 -5.45 -4.86
CA PRO A 79 7.77 -5.21 -6.06
C PRO A 79 7.10 -4.25 -7.06
N ARG A 80 5.79 -4.44 -7.28
CA ARG A 80 4.99 -3.55 -8.12
C ARG A 80 4.93 -2.12 -7.58
N ALA A 81 4.77 -1.95 -6.27
CA ALA A 81 4.74 -0.63 -5.66
C ALA A 81 6.13 0.06 -5.66
N LEU A 82 7.22 -0.71 -5.63
CA LEU A 82 8.57 -0.20 -5.81
C LEU A 82 8.80 0.32 -7.23
N GLU A 83 8.31 -0.39 -8.24
CA GLU A 83 8.34 0.08 -9.63
C GLU A 83 7.57 1.39 -9.81
N LEU A 84 6.37 1.49 -9.20
CA LEU A 84 5.59 2.73 -9.20
C LEU A 84 6.35 3.88 -8.54
N LYS A 85 6.95 3.64 -7.37
CA LYS A 85 7.76 4.64 -6.68
C LYS A 85 8.91 5.15 -7.57
N ARG A 86 9.64 4.24 -8.22
CA ARG A 86 10.74 4.61 -9.15
C ARG A 86 10.24 5.43 -10.33
N GLN A 87 9.10 5.08 -10.90
CA GLN A 87 8.49 5.82 -12.01
C GLN A 87 8.07 7.23 -11.59
N ILE A 88 7.46 7.37 -10.40
CA ILE A 88 7.10 8.68 -9.83
C ILE A 88 8.35 9.50 -9.55
N GLN A 89 9.37 8.94 -8.92
CA GLN A 89 10.64 9.63 -8.66
C GLN A 89 11.31 10.10 -9.96
N LYS A 90 11.29 9.29 -11.02
CA LYS A 90 11.83 9.67 -12.33
C LYS A 90 11.03 10.81 -12.97
N LYS A 91 9.71 10.84 -12.81
CA LYS A 91 8.83 11.90 -13.35
C LYS A 91 8.93 13.20 -12.55
N VAL A 92 9.08 13.10 -11.23
CA VAL A 92 9.24 14.27 -10.35
C VAL A 92 10.65 14.85 -10.45
N GLY A 93 11.68 14.01 -10.61
CA GLY A 93 13.07 14.42 -10.80
C GLY A 93 13.46 14.72 -12.25
N GLY A 94 12.57 14.48 -13.21
CA GLY A 94 12.76 14.66 -14.64
C GLY A 94 11.75 15.67 -15.20
N GLU A 95 12.11 16.94 -15.05
CA GLU A 95 11.60 18.15 -15.72
C GLU A 95 10.25 18.80 -15.31
N PRO A 96 10.23 20.15 -15.27
CA PRO A 96 9.05 20.97 -14.96
C PRO A 96 8.08 20.96 -16.14
N ALA A 97 6.80 20.71 -15.87
CA ALA A 97 5.75 20.94 -16.84
C ALA A 97 5.52 22.45 -17.05
N LYS A 98 6.39 23.09 -17.84
CA LYS A 98 6.00 24.23 -18.69
C LYS A 98 5.61 23.67 -20.04
N GLN A 99 4.34 23.79 -20.40
CA GLN A 99 3.80 24.20 -21.70
C GLN A 99 2.34 23.77 -21.79
N ALA A 100 1.44 24.74 -21.60
CA ALA A 100 0.17 24.78 -22.31
C ALA A 100 0.09 26.19 -22.91
N SER A 101 0.14 26.23 -24.24
CA SER A 101 -0.05 27.40 -25.09
C SER A 101 -1.51 27.83 -25.15
#